data_AF-A0A8S1BQS2-F1
#
_entry.id   AF-A0A8S1BQS2-F1
#
_cell.length_a   1.000
_cell.length_b   1.000
_cell.length_c   1.000
_cell.angle_alpha   90.00
_cell.angle_beta   90.00
_cell.angle_gamma   90.00
#
_symmetry.space_group_name_H-M   'P 1'
#
loop_
_entity.id
_entity.type
_entity.pdbx_description
1 polymer ?
#
loop_
_entity_poly.entity_id
_entity_poly.type
_entity_poly.pdbx_seq_one_letter_code
_entity_poly.pdbx_strand_id
1 'polypeptide(L)'
;GIVDSDDLPLNVSRETLQQHKLIKIIKKKLVRKVLDMLKKIPDDEYLAFWKEYSTNIKLGVIEDPSNRSRWPSCCASTRRTGPT
;
A
#
# COMPACT_ATOMS: atom_id res chain seq x y z
N GLY A 1 7.23 -9.61 -7.34
CA GLY A 1 6.37 -10.66 -6.77
C GLY A 1 5.38 -11.12 -7.82
N ILE A 2 5.03 -12.41 -7.84
CA ILE A 2 4.06 -12.99 -8.77
C ILE A 2 2.72 -13.12 -8.03
N VAL A 3 1.63 -12.74 -8.67
CA VAL A 3 0.26 -12.88 -8.14
C VAL A 3 -0.48 -13.86 -9.04
N ASP A 4 -0.65 -15.08 -8.54
CA ASP A 4 -1.43 -16.12 -9.20
C ASP A 4 -2.91 -16.01 -8.77
N SER A 5 -3.85 -16.23 -9.70
CA SER A 5 -5.29 -16.14 -9.44
C SER A 5 -6.05 -17.04 -10.41
N ASP A 6 -6.59 -18.13 -9.89
CA ASP A 6 -7.41 -19.11 -10.63
C ASP A 6 -8.78 -18.56 -11.04
N ASP A 7 -9.26 -17.53 -10.31
CA ASP A 7 -10.60 -16.92 -10.46
C ASP A 7 -10.68 -15.90 -11.62
N LEU A 8 -9.60 -15.71 -12.38
CA LEU A 8 -9.54 -14.73 -13.45
C LEU A 8 -9.95 -15.39 -14.79
N PRO A 9 -10.96 -14.86 -15.51
CA PRO A 9 -11.39 -15.49 -16.74
C PRO A 9 -10.26 -15.44 -17.79
N LEU A 10 -9.83 -16.61 -18.26
CA LEU A 10 -8.69 -16.77 -19.18
C LEU A 10 -8.93 -16.18 -20.58
N ASN A 11 -10.18 -15.86 -20.92
CA ASN A 11 -10.62 -15.44 -22.25
C ASN A 11 -11.24 -14.03 -22.28
N VAL A 12 -10.56 -13.04 -21.69
CA VAL A 12 -11.01 -11.64 -21.71
C VAL A 12 -9.94 -10.69 -22.22
N SER A 13 -10.39 -9.64 -22.91
CA SER A 13 -9.54 -8.54 -23.36
C SER A 13 -8.88 -7.85 -22.16
N ARG A 14 -7.65 -7.36 -22.36
CA ARG A 14 -6.86 -6.68 -21.32
C ARG A 14 -7.59 -5.51 -20.67
N GLU A 15 -8.43 -4.83 -21.44
CA GLU A 15 -9.25 -3.71 -20.98
C GLU A 15 -10.38 -4.15 -20.05
N THR A 16 -11.12 -5.19 -20.43
CA THR A 16 -12.18 -5.79 -19.59
C THR A 16 -11.61 -6.36 -18.30
N LEU A 17 -10.39 -6.91 -18.35
CA LEU A 17 -9.70 -7.43 -17.18
C LEU A 17 -9.35 -6.34 -16.17
N GLN A 18 -8.86 -5.18 -16.63
CA GLN A 18 -8.54 -4.05 -15.75
C GLN A 18 -9.78 -3.48 -15.04
N GLN A 19 -10.94 -3.51 -15.71
CA GLN A 19 -12.20 -3.05 -15.14
C GLN A 19 -12.89 -4.09 -14.24
N HIS A 20 -12.41 -5.34 -14.25
CA HIS A 20 -13.02 -6.42 -13.50
C HIS A 20 -12.98 -6.18 -11.99
N LYS A 21 -14.13 -6.41 -11.32
CA LYS A 21 -14.27 -6.18 -9.86
C LYS A 21 -13.26 -6.99 -9.05
N LEU A 22 -12.86 -8.18 -9.51
CA LEU A 22 -11.85 -9.00 -8.85
C LEU A 22 -10.49 -8.30 -8.75
N ILE A 23 -10.04 -7.60 -9.81
CA ILE A 23 -8.76 -6.88 -9.79
C ILE A 23 -8.77 -5.79 -8.72
N LYS A 24 -9.90 -5.09 -8.53
CA LYS A 24 -10.04 -4.10 -7.44
C LYS A 24 -9.93 -4.75 -6.05
N ILE A 25 -10.49 -5.95 -5.88
CA ILE A 25 -10.40 -6.70 -4.62
C ILE A 25 -8.97 -7.21 -4.37
N ILE A 26 -8.31 -7.74 -5.41
CA ILE A 26 -6.92 -8.20 -5.34
C ILE A 26 -5.99 -7.05 -4.96
N LYS A 27 -6.13 -5.88 -5.60
CA LYS A 27 -5.38 -4.66 -5.23
C LYS A 27 -5.55 -4.33 -3.74
N LYS A 28 -6.79 -4.32 -3.22
CA LYS A 28 -7.05 -4.08 -1.79
C LYS A 28 -6.42 -5.13 -0.87
N LYS A 29 -6.45 -6.42 -1.25
CA LYS A 29 -5.80 -7.50 -0.47
C LYS A 29 -4.28 -7.35 -0.45
N LEU A 30 -3.66 -7.00 -1.58
CA LEU A 30 -2.22 -6.77 -1.68
C LEU A 30 -1.78 -5.60 -0.79
N VAL A 31 -2.47 -4.47 -0.87
CA VAL A 31 -2.19 -3.30 -0.01
C VAL A 31 -2.30 -3.68 1.46
N ARG A 32 -3.34 -4.43 1.86
CA ARG A 32 -3.47 -4.93 3.24
C ARG A 32 -2.32 -5.83 3.67
N LYS A 33 -1.83 -6.71 2.78
CA LYS A 33 -0.72 -7.63 3.08
C LYS A 33 0.61 -6.88 3.20
N VAL A 34 0.84 -5.87 2.36
CA VAL A 34 2.00 -4.98 2.46
C VAL A 34 1.97 -4.18 3.77
N LEU A 35 0.83 -3.62 4.15
CA LEU A 35 0.67 -2.93 5.44
C LEU A 35 0.90 -3.86 6.64
N ASP A 36 0.52 -5.14 6.55
CA ASP A 36 0.79 -6.13 7.60
C ASP A 36 2.28 -6.47 7.70
N MET A 37 2.97 -6.60 6.55
CA MET A 37 4.43 -6.79 6.52
C MET A 37 5.16 -5.58 7.07
N LEU A 38 4.73 -4.36 6.74
CA LEU A 38 5.29 -3.12 7.29
C LEU A 38 5.23 -3.05 8.82
N LYS A 39 4.16 -3.59 9.43
CA LYS A 39 4.03 -3.66 10.89
C LYS A 39 4.92 -4.71 11.55
N LYS A 40 5.43 -5.68 10.78
CA LYS A 40 6.32 -6.74 11.25
C LYS A 40 7.79 -6.39 11.13
N ILE A 41 8.12 -5.25 10.52
CA ILE A 41 9.50 -4.77 10.42
C ILE A 41 9.98 -4.39 11.84
N PRO A 42 11.14 -4.88 12.29
CA PRO A 42 11.71 -4.50 13.58
C PRO A 42 12.12 -3.01 13.59
N ASP A 43 12.07 -2.39 14.77
CA ASP A 43 12.31 -0.95 14.95
C ASP A 43 13.68 -0.49 14.42
N ASP A 44 14.68 -1.37 14.49
CA ASP A 44 16.06 -1.13 14.03
C ASP A 44 16.14 -0.88 12.50
N GLU A 45 15.41 -1.66 11.71
CA GLU A 45 15.36 -1.52 10.24
C GLU A 45 14.29 -0.51 9.79
N TYR A 46 13.33 -0.20 10.67
CA TYR A 46 12.26 0.74 10.38
C TYR A 46 12.78 2.15 10.09
N LEU A 47 13.86 2.60 10.75
CA LEU A 47 14.47 3.91 10.53
C LEU A 47 15.05 4.07 9.11
N ALA A 48 15.77 3.06 8.63
CA ALA A 48 16.31 3.04 7.27
C ALA A 48 15.18 3.00 6.24
N PHE A 49 14.17 2.15 6.48
CA PHE A 49 12.98 2.06 5.65
C PHE A 49 12.21 3.39 5.59
N TRP A 50 12.03 4.05 6.73
CA TRP A 50 11.32 5.33 6.81
C TRP A 50 12.05 6.43 6.04
N LYS A 51 13.39 6.45 6.07
CA LYS A 51 14.18 7.44 5.34
C LYS A 51 13.97 7.36 3.83
N GLU A 52 13.92 6.15 3.26
CA GLU A 52 13.71 5.96 1.81
C GLU A 52 12.24 6.02 1.38
N TYR A 53 11.32 5.48 2.18
CA TYR A 53 9.93 5.27 1.75
C TYR A 53 8.91 6.22 2.39
N SER A 54 9.32 7.18 3.24
CA SER A 54 8.40 8.12 3.90
C SER A 54 7.51 8.91 2.93
N THR A 55 8.03 9.33 1.77
CA THR A 55 7.24 10.05 0.76
C THR A 55 6.16 9.16 0.14
N ASN A 56 6.51 7.90 -0.18
CA ASN A 56 5.58 6.93 -0.76
C ASN A 56 4.47 6.55 0.22
N ILE A 57 4.81 6.38 1.50
CA ILE A 57 3.86 6.11 2.57
C ILE A 57 2.88 7.28 2.75
N LYS A 58 3.38 8.53 2.76
CA LYS A 58 2.53 9.73 2.87
C LYS A 58 1.56 9.87 1.70
N LEU A 59 2.01 9.60 0.47
CA LEU A 59 1.14 9.59 -0.71
C LEU A 59 0.07 8.50 -0.61
N GLY A 60 0.43 7.30 -0.15
CA GLY A 60 -0.51 6.19 0.02
C GLY A 60 -1.60 6.46 1.07
N VAL A 61 -1.30 7.20 2.13
CA VAL A 61 -2.31 7.64 3.13
C VAL A 61 -3.34 8.60 2.53
N ILE A 62 -2.93 9.44 1.57
CA ILE A 62 -3.80 10.40 0.88
C ILE A 62 -4.69 9.69 -0.14
N GLU A 63 -4.13 8.74 -0.89
CA GLU A 63 -4.84 8.00 -1.95
C GLU A 63 -5.86 6.99 -1.39
N ASP A 64 -5.59 6.39 -0.22
CA ASP A 64 -6.49 5.41 0.41
C ASP A 64 -6.95 5.86 1.82
N PRO A 65 -7.93 6.80 1.89
CA PRO A 65 -8.47 7.25 3.17
C PRO A 65 -9.26 6.16 3.91
N SER A 66 -9.66 5.09 3.20
CA SER A 66 -10.41 3.95 3.77
C SER A 66 -9.57 3.10 4.73
N ASN A 67 -8.25 3.03 4.55
CA ASN A 67 -7.36 2.31 5.46
C ASN A 67 -6.65 3.22 6.46
N ARG A 68 -7.03 4.50 6.60
CA ARG A 68 -6.33 5.51 7.44
C ARG A 68 -6.00 5.03 8.86
N SER A 69 -6.87 4.25 9.49
CA SER A 69 -6.69 3.69 10.84
C SER A 69 -5.65 2.55 10.93
N ARG A 70 -5.29 1.92 9.80
CA ARG A 70 -4.31 0.83 9.75
C ARG A 70 -2.88 1.30 9.55
N TRP A 71 -2.68 2.52 9.05
CA TRP A 71 -1.37 3.11 8.89
C TRP A 71 -0.73 3.38 10.27
N PRO A 72 0.58 3.20 10.43
CA PRO A 72 1.25 3.54 11.69
C PRO A 72 1.01 5.01 12.05
N SER A 73 0.72 5.30 13.33
CA SER A 73 0.33 6.64 13.80
C SER A 73 1.35 7.74 13.49
N CYS A 74 2.63 7.35 13.28
CA CYS A 74 3.71 8.23 12.86
C CYS A 74 3.43 8.96 11.53
N CYS A 75 2.58 8.39 10.67
CA CYS A 75 2.28 8.93 9.34
C CYS A 75 1.37 10.18 9.37
N ALA A 76 0.76 10.52 10.50
CA ALA A 76 -0.22 11.61 10.59
C ALA A 76 0.40 13.02 10.71
N SER A 77 1.70 13.15 11.04
CA SER A 77 2.35 14.45 11.20
C SER A 77 3.12 14.85 9.94
N THR A 78 2.41 15.33 8.92
CA THR A 78 3.02 16.30 7.99
C THR A 78 2.85 17.69 8.61
N ARG A 79 3.60 17.97 9.69
CA ARG A 79 3.94 19.36 10.00
C ARG A 79 5.22 19.64 9.22
N ARG A 80 5.14 20.52 8.22
CA ARG A 80 6.30 21.09 7.52
C ARG A 80 7.29 21.56 8.59
N THR A 81 8.38 20.83 8.77
CA THR A 81 9.57 21.33 9.45
C THR A 81 10.72 20.93 8.55
N GLY A 82 10.89 21.71 7.47
CA GLY A 82 12.19 21.80 6.83
C GLY A 82 13.08 22.64 7.75
N PRO A 83 14.35 22.28 7.97
CA PRO A 83 15.28 23.16 8.64
C PRO A 83 15.61 24.33 7.71
N THR A 84 15.51 25.54 8.25
CA THR A 84 16.20 26.74 7.74
C THR A 84 17.70 26.53 7.73
#